data_AF-A0A5M5BUX5-F1
#
_entry.id   AF-A0A5M5BUX5-F1
#
_cell.length_a   1.000
_cell.length_b   1.000
_cell.length_c   1.000
_cell.angle_alpha   90.00
_cell.angle_beta   90.00
_cell.angle_gamma   90.00
#
_symmetry.space_group_name_H-M   'P 1'
#
loop_
_entity.id
_entity.type
_entity.pdbx_description
1 polymer ?
#
loop_
_entity_poly.entity_id
_entity_poly.type
_entity_poly.pdbx_seq_one_letter_code
_entity_poly.pdbx_strand_id
1 'polypeptide(L)'
;MGTRLPAKLWLDEVEDSCMSQIMDLTSLPFAFKHIAIMPDAHAGKGMPIGGVLATNGVIVPNAVGVDIGCGMCAIKTNLKAEGFSYTDLTSIMSKIRAVVPLGFDHQNKKQDQELLPQGFDFEEMPVLKNQYEACLKQIGTLGGGNHFIEIQKDTATSDVWVMIHSGSRNIGLKVANHYNKIAQYWNEKWYSEMVSGLAYLPMETQMAKDYFREMNYCVAFAFANRQLMMTRICEAIQAVKPETDFDPMINIAHNYAAWENHFDQDVIVHRKGATRAYE
;
A
#
# COMPACT_ATOMS: atom_id res chain seq x y z
N MET A 1 -24.32 19.99 -1.02
CA MET A 1 -24.20 19.54 0.38
C MET A 1 -23.11 20.37 1.04
N GLY A 2 -23.35 20.89 2.25
CA GLY A 2 -22.35 21.63 3.01
C GLY A 2 -21.33 20.70 3.67
N THR A 3 -20.17 21.24 4.04
CA THR A 3 -19.17 20.51 4.82
C THR A 3 -19.72 20.23 6.23
N ARG A 4 -19.56 19.00 6.73
CA ARG A 4 -19.98 18.61 8.10
C ARG A 4 -18.82 18.67 9.08
N LEU A 5 -17.62 18.34 8.61
CA LEU A 5 -16.41 18.26 9.42
C LEU A 5 -15.31 19.16 8.88
N PRO A 6 -14.38 19.63 9.73
CA PRO A 6 -13.20 20.33 9.25
C PRO A 6 -12.25 19.38 8.50
N ALA A 7 -11.55 19.92 7.50
CA ALA A 7 -10.35 19.31 6.93
C ALA A 7 -9.12 20.04 7.47
N LYS A 8 -8.10 19.27 7.89
CA LYS A 8 -6.79 19.77 8.30
C LYS A 8 -5.81 19.55 7.15
N LEU A 9 -5.22 20.63 6.66
CA LEU A 9 -4.36 20.67 5.49
C LEU A 9 -2.94 21.02 5.93
N TRP A 10 -1.96 20.25 5.47
CA TRP A 10 -0.52 20.51 5.64
C TRP A 10 0.14 20.92 4.31
N LEU A 11 -0.57 21.71 3.51
CA LEU A 11 -0.13 22.25 2.23
C LEU A 11 -0.74 23.63 2.01
N ASP A 12 -0.01 24.49 1.32
CA ASP A 12 -0.41 25.88 1.07
C ASP A 12 -1.41 26.01 -0.08
N GLU A 13 -1.26 25.16 -1.10
CA GLU A 13 -2.08 25.16 -2.31
C GLU A 13 -2.66 23.77 -2.56
N VAL A 14 -3.90 23.72 -3.06
CA VAL A 14 -4.60 22.48 -3.40
C VAL A 14 -5.26 22.66 -4.76
N GLU A 15 -5.00 21.73 -5.68
CA GLU A 15 -5.68 21.71 -6.97
C GLU A 15 -7.20 21.56 -6.81
N ASP A 16 -7.99 22.22 -7.66
CA ASP A 16 -9.46 22.23 -7.59
C ASP A 16 -10.06 20.81 -7.54
N SER A 17 -9.51 19.89 -8.33
CA SER A 17 -9.94 18.49 -8.38
C SER A 17 -9.69 17.77 -7.05
N CYS A 18 -8.55 18.02 -6.41
CA CYS A 18 -8.23 17.50 -5.09
C CYS A 18 -9.12 18.15 -4.01
N MET A 19 -9.32 19.47 -4.08
CA MET A 19 -10.18 20.20 -3.15
C MET A 19 -11.63 19.69 -3.22
N SER A 20 -12.15 19.40 -4.41
CA SER A 20 -13.48 18.78 -4.55
C SER A 20 -13.58 17.46 -3.81
N GLN A 21 -12.56 16.60 -3.89
CA GLN A 21 -12.54 15.33 -3.16
C GLN A 21 -12.41 15.54 -1.64
N ILE A 22 -11.68 16.56 -1.19
CA ILE A 22 -11.63 16.92 0.24
C ILE A 22 -13.01 17.33 0.73
N MET A 23 -13.71 18.21 -0.01
CA MET A 23 -15.06 18.66 0.34
C MET A 23 -16.04 17.48 0.40
N ASP A 24 -15.96 16.58 -0.57
CA ASP A 24 -16.69 15.32 -0.62
C ASP A 24 -16.49 14.48 0.65
N LEU A 25 -15.24 14.26 1.08
CA LEU A 25 -14.94 13.55 2.33
C LEU A 25 -15.53 14.23 3.57
N THR A 26 -15.44 15.56 3.65
CA THR A 26 -15.95 16.32 4.80
C THR A 26 -17.48 16.29 4.93
N SER A 27 -18.18 15.90 3.86
CA SER A 27 -19.63 15.76 3.83
C SER A 27 -20.12 14.38 4.30
N LEU A 28 -19.23 13.39 4.40
CA LEU A 28 -19.60 12.00 4.69
C LEU A 28 -20.25 11.88 6.09
N PRO A 29 -21.42 11.23 6.21
CA PRO A 29 -22.16 11.18 7.47
C PRO A 29 -21.51 10.27 8.53
N PHE A 30 -20.61 9.39 8.12
CA PHE A 30 -19.89 8.46 8.98
C PHE A 30 -18.43 8.86 9.21
N ALA A 31 -17.95 9.96 8.61
CA ALA A 31 -16.62 10.47 8.87
C ALA A 31 -16.50 10.90 10.35
N PHE A 32 -15.31 10.71 10.91
CA PHE A 32 -15.05 10.93 12.33
C PHE A 32 -14.10 12.10 12.56
N LYS A 33 -14.56 13.10 13.32
CA LYS A 33 -13.85 14.30 13.79
C LYS A 33 -13.33 15.26 12.70
N HIS A 34 -12.48 14.79 11.79
CA HIS A 34 -11.84 15.61 10.77
C HIS A 34 -11.27 14.75 9.64
N ILE A 35 -11.02 15.38 8.50
CA ILE A 35 -10.22 14.81 7.41
C ILE A 35 -8.79 15.36 7.54
N ALA A 36 -7.77 14.54 7.39
CA ALA A 36 -6.38 15.00 7.37
C ALA A 36 -5.78 14.82 5.97
N ILE A 37 -5.16 15.89 5.47
CA ILE A 37 -4.62 15.99 4.11
C ILE A 37 -3.13 16.32 4.20
N MET A 38 -2.32 15.39 3.73
CA MET A 38 -0.86 15.43 3.75
C MET A 38 -0.30 16.44 2.74
N PRO A 39 0.98 16.86 2.91
CA PRO A 39 1.60 17.86 2.03
C PRO A 39 1.67 17.46 0.54
N ASP A 40 1.70 16.16 0.26
CA ASP A 40 1.81 15.57 -1.08
C ASP A 40 0.43 15.30 -1.73
N ALA A 41 -0.64 15.86 -1.18
CA ALA A 41 -1.98 15.53 -1.60
C ALA A 41 -2.29 15.97 -3.04
N HIS A 42 -2.90 15.07 -3.78
CA HIS A 42 -3.35 15.31 -5.16
C HIS A 42 -4.55 14.42 -5.50
N ALA A 43 -5.24 14.75 -6.59
CA ALA A 43 -6.45 14.06 -6.98
C ALA A 43 -6.23 12.56 -7.20
N GLY A 44 -7.06 11.75 -6.55
CA GLY A 44 -7.05 10.29 -6.67
C GLY A 44 -8.36 9.75 -7.22
N LYS A 45 -8.60 8.45 -7.04
CA LYS A 45 -9.91 7.83 -7.28
C LYS A 45 -10.72 7.72 -5.98
N GLY A 46 -11.83 8.45 -5.87
CA GLY A 46 -12.71 8.47 -4.68
C GLY A 46 -12.16 9.34 -3.54
N MET A 47 -10.96 9.03 -3.06
CA MET A 47 -10.23 9.82 -2.06
C MET A 47 -8.92 10.36 -2.67
N PRO A 48 -8.49 11.60 -2.34
CA PRO A 48 -7.17 12.11 -2.73
C PRO A 48 -6.07 11.19 -2.22
N ILE A 49 -4.99 11.11 -2.98
CA ILE A 49 -3.72 10.59 -2.46
C ILE A 49 -3.20 11.62 -1.44
N GLY A 50 -2.55 11.17 -0.38
CA GLY A 50 -2.23 12.01 0.79
C GLY A 50 -3.43 12.21 1.73
N GLY A 51 -4.52 11.46 1.56
CA GLY A 51 -5.73 11.58 2.37
C GLY A 51 -5.78 10.58 3.54
N VAL A 52 -6.30 11.04 4.68
CA VAL A 52 -6.67 10.19 5.82
C VAL A 52 -8.12 10.44 6.21
N LEU A 53 -8.90 9.36 6.24
CA LEU A 53 -10.31 9.34 6.61
C LEU A 53 -10.53 8.33 7.75
N ALA A 54 -10.91 8.81 8.93
CA ALA A 54 -11.43 7.97 9.99
C ALA A 54 -12.95 7.86 9.88
N THR A 55 -13.50 6.66 10.07
CA THR A 55 -14.96 6.41 9.97
C THR A 55 -15.51 5.66 11.18
N ASN A 56 -16.79 5.88 11.47
CA ASN A 56 -17.54 5.13 12.47
C ASN A 56 -18.25 3.94 11.83
N GLY A 57 -17.78 2.72 12.11
CA GLY A 57 -18.50 1.48 11.81
C GLY A 57 -18.63 1.10 10.33
N VAL A 58 -17.98 1.82 9.40
CA VAL A 58 -18.06 1.53 7.95
C VAL A 58 -16.68 1.55 7.30
N ILE A 59 -16.49 0.72 6.28
CA ILE A 59 -15.28 0.70 5.45
C ILE A 59 -15.57 1.20 4.03
N VAL A 60 -14.68 1.99 3.47
CA VAL A 60 -14.79 2.59 2.13
C VAL A 60 -13.64 2.06 1.25
N PRO A 61 -13.87 1.06 0.38
CA PRO A 61 -12.78 0.41 -0.35
C PRO A 61 -11.95 1.36 -1.23
N ASN A 62 -12.57 2.36 -1.87
CA ASN A 62 -11.83 3.37 -2.65
C ASN A 62 -11.00 4.36 -1.81
N ALA A 63 -11.30 4.49 -0.51
CA ALA A 63 -10.49 5.27 0.42
C ALA A 63 -9.22 4.51 0.85
N VAL A 64 -9.15 3.19 0.63
CA VAL A 64 -7.89 2.43 0.72
C VAL A 64 -7.07 2.58 -0.57
N GLY A 65 -7.75 2.56 -1.72
CA GLY A 65 -7.13 2.58 -3.03
C GLY A 65 -6.97 1.19 -3.65
N VAL A 66 -6.54 1.17 -4.91
CA VAL A 66 -6.46 -0.05 -5.71
C VAL A 66 -5.18 -0.85 -5.50
N ASP A 67 -4.12 -0.19 -5.04
CA ASP A 67 -2.86 -0.85 -4.69
C ASP A 67 -2.77 -0.99 -3.17
N ILE A 68 -3.57 -1.94 -2.66
CA ILE A 68 -3.66 -2.25 -1.23
C ILE A 68 -2.28 -2.68 -0.72
N GLY A 69 -1.85 -2.16 0.42
CA GLY A 69 -0.56 -2.51 1.02
C GLY A 69 0.65 -1.91 0.29
N CYS A 70 0.45 -1.06 -0.74
CA CYS A 70 1.53 -0.26 -1.31
C CYS A 70 2.30 0.44 -0.19
N GLY A 71 3.61 0.54 -0.37
CA GLY A 71 4.48 1.05 0.67
C GLY A 71 5.94 0.92 0.31
N MET A 72 6.76 1.36 1.27
CA MET A 72 8.19 1.46 1.13
C MET A 72 8.87 0.50 2.11
N CYS A 73 9.97 -0.10 1.68
CA CYS A 73 10.96 -0.60 2.63
C CYS A 73 12.35 -0.09 2.29
N ALA A 74 13.20 0.01 3.31
CA ALA A 74 14.57 0.46 3.17
C ALA A 74 15.50 -0.33 4.09
N ILE A 75 16.71 -0.61 3.61
CA ILE A 75 17.82 -1.18 4.36
C ILE A 75 19.05 -0.30 4.16
N LYS A 76 19.77 -0.01 5.25
CA LYS A 76 21.09 0.62 5.19
C LYS A 76 22.16 -0.47 5.13
N THR A 77 23.18 -0.25 4.33
CA THR A 77 24.38 -1.11 4.29
C THR A 77 25.46 -0.58 5.23
N ASN A 78 26.44 -1.42 5.59
CA ASN A 78 27.66 -0.98 6.27
C ASN A 78 28.65 -0.23 5.35
N LEU A 79 28.34 -0.06 4.06
CA LEU A 79 29.22 0.53 3.06
C LEU A 79 28.89 2.00 2.77
N LYS A 80 29.94 2.73 2.39
CA LYS A 80 29.86 4.12 1.93
C LYS A 80 29.80 4.19 0.41
N ALA A 81 29.20 5.25 -0.13
CA ALA A 81 29.00 5.43 -1.56
C ALA A 81 30.32 5.43 -2.36
N GLU A 82 31.40 5.92 -1.78
CA GLU A 82 32.74 5.93 -2.37
C GLU A 82 33.31 4.51 -2.55
N GLY A 83 32.76 3.53 -1.83
CA GLY A 83 33.08 2.11 -1.95
C GLY A 83 32.44 1.44 -3.18
N PHE A 84 31.57 2.13 -3.93
CA PHE A 84 30.91 1.60 -5.12
C PHE A 84 31.43 2.27 -6.39
N SER A 85 31.99 1.48 -7.29
CA SER A 85 32.28 1.92 -8.66
C SER A 85 31.03 1.87 -9.54
N TYR A 86 31.04 2.59 -10.67
CA TYR A 86 29.98 2.49 -11.68
C TYR A 86 29.78 1.05 -12.19
N THR A 87 30.87 0.29 -12.32
CA THR A 87 30.85 -1.12 -12.70
C THR A 87 30.19 -2.00 -11.64
N ASP A 88 30.43 -1.72 -10.35
CA ASP A 88 29.76 -2.43 -9.26
C ASP A 88 28.26 -2.21 -9.32
N LEU A 89 27.82 -0.94 -9.40
CA LEU A 89 26.40 -0.58 -9.47
C LEU A 89 25.71 -1.19 -10.69
N THR A 90 26.36 -1.18 -11.85
CA THR A 90 25.80 -1.78 -13.07
C THR A 90 25.67 -3.30 -12.94
N SER A 91 26.66 -3.96 -12.35
CA SER A 91 26.65 -5.41 -12.06
C SER A 91 25.54 -5.78 -11.07
N ILE A 92 25.41 -5.03 -9.98
CA ILE A 92 24.37 -5.22 -8.96
C ILE A 92 22.99 -5.05 -9.60
N MET A 93 22.74 -3.95 -10.32
CA MET A 93 21.45 -3.71 -10.97
C MET A 93 21.12 -4.78 -12.01
N SER A 94 22.12 -5.30 -12.74
CA SER A 94 21.92 -6.42 -13.66
C SER A 94 21.49 -7.70 -12.92
N LYS A 95 22.15 -8.02 -11.80
CA LYS A 95 21.78 -9.17 -10.95
C LYS A 95 20.38 -9.03 -10.37
N ILE A 96 20.02 -7.84 -9.88
CA ILE A 96 18.66 -7.56 -9.36
C ILE A 96 17.61 -7.80 -10.44
N ARG A 97 17.81 -7.23 -11.65
CA ARG A 97 16.87 -7.40 -12.78
C ARG A 97 16.71 -8.86 -13.22
N ALA A 98 17.71 -9.71 -12.97
CA ALA A 98 17.64 -11.13 -13.28
C ALA A 98 16.75 -11.92 -12.31
N VAL A 99 16.55 -11.44 -11.08
CA VAL A 99 15.84 -12.17 -10.00
C VAL A 99 14.57 -11.49 -9.51
N VAL A 100 14.38 -10.20 -9.82
CA VAL A 100 13.17 -9.43 -9.53
C VAL A 100 12.50 -9.00 -10.85
N PRO A 101 11.42 -9.70 -11.27
CA PRO A 101 10.61 -9.29 -12.40
C PRO A 101 10.03 -7.88 -12.23
N LEU A 102 10.02 -7.11 -13.31
CA LEU A 102 9.61 -5.69 -13.33
C LEU A 102 8.31 -5.51 -14.11
N GLY A 103 7.62 -4.39 -13.90
CA GLY A 103 6.44 -4.05 -14.69
C GLY A 103 5.29 -5.04 -14.52
N PHE A 104 4.81 -5.59 -15.64
CA PHE A 104 3.75 -6.60 -15.67
C PHE A 104 4.27 -8.04 -15.65
N ASP A 105 5.59 -8.22 -15.58
CA ASP A 105 6.20 -9.54 -15.55
C ASP A 105 6.01 -10.21 -14.19
N HIS A 106 6.04 -11.55 -14.22
CA HIS A 106 5.88 -12.41 -13.06
C HIS A 106 7.01 -13.44 -13.02
N GLN A 107 7.09 -14.17 -11.91
CA GLN A 107 7.98 -15.32 -11.83
C GLN A 107 7.55 -16.39 -12.86
N ASN A 108 8.53 -16.91 -13.61
CA ASN A 108 8.30 -17.96 -14.60
C ASN A 108 7.78 -19.26 -13.96
N LYS A 109 8.17 -19.52 -12.71
CA LYS A 109 7.75 -20.67 -11.91
C LYS A 109 7.04 -20.20 -10.64
N LYS A 110 6.13 -21.04 -10.14
CA LYS A 110 5.54 -20.85 -8.80
C LYS A 110 6.67 -20.80 -7.77
N GLN A 111 6.62 -19.81 -6.92
CA GLN A 111 7.48 -19.72 -5.74
C GLN A 111 6.95 -20.65 -4.64
N ASP A 112 7.75 -20.86 -3.60
CA ASP A 112 7.30 -21.65 -2.45
C ASP A 112 6.09 -20.99 -1.76
N GLN A 113 5.14 -21.80 -1.31
CA GLN A 113 3.98 -21.33 -0.55
C GLN A 113 4.37 -20.75 0.81
N GLU A 114 5.50 -21.17 1.38
CA GLU A 114 6.02 -20.65 2.65
C GLU A 114 6.41 -19.16 2.56
N LEU A 115 6.63 -18.64 1.33
CA LEU A 115 6.89 -17.22 1.07
C LEU A 115 5.62 -16.37 1.08
N LEU A 116 4.43 -16.98 1.08
CA LEU A 116 3.16 -16.26 1.22
C LEU A 116 2.86 -15.97 2.70
N PRO A 117 1.99 -14.97 2.98
CA PRO A 117 1.53 -14.72 4.34
C PRO A 117 0.87 -15.96 4.97
N GLN A 118 1.32 -16.30 6.18
CA GLN A 118 0.79 -17.40 6.96
C GLN A 118 -0.38 -16.93 7.86
N GLY A 119 -1.21 -17.87 8.33
CA GLY A 119 -2.33 -17.57 9.23
C GLY A 119 -3.60 -17.06 8.52
N PHE A 120 -3.67 -17.20 7.19
CA PHE A 120 -4.85 -16.89 6.39
C PHE A 120 -5.43 -18.17 5.77
N ASP A 121 -6.75 -18.33 5.86
CA ASP A 121 -7.47 -19.38 5.14
C ASP A 121 -7.98 -18.83 3.81
N PHE A 122 -7.45 -19.35 2.70
CA PHE A 122 -7.88 -18.98 1.36
C PHE A 122 -9.33 -19.37 1.07
N GLU A 123 -9.87 -20.40 1.73
CA GLU A 123 -11.26 -20.80 1.55
C GLU A 123 -12.25 -19.74 2.07
N GLU A 124 -11.83 -18.90 3.03
CA GLU A 124 -12.59 -17.77 3.56
C GLU A 124 -12.37 -16.44 2.79
N MET A 125 -11.63 -16.47 1.69
CA MET A 125 -11.30 -15.29 0.89
C MET A 125 -11.83 -15.43 -0.55
N PRO A 126 -13.07 -14.96 -0.83
CA PRO A 126 -13.78 -15.18 -2.09
C PRO A 126 -13.01 -14.81 -3.37
N VAL A 127 -12.28 -13.70 -3.35
CA VAL A 127 -11.46 -13.26 -4.48
C VAL A 127 -10.13 -14.01 -4.47
N LEU A 128 -9.44 -14.02 -3.32
CA LEU A 128 -8.07 -14.53 -3.24
C LEU A 128 -7.96 -16.04 -3.41
N LYS A 129 -8.99 -16.81 -3.05
CA LYS A 129 -9.11 -18.25 -3.37
C LYS A 129 -8.83 -18.51 -4.85
N ASN A 130 -9.40 -17.69 -5.71
CA ASN A 130 -9.24 -17.79 -7.17
C ASN A 130 -7.95 -17.12 -7.68
N GLN A 131 -7.14 -16.57 -6.79
CA GLN A 131 -5.85 -15.92 -7.08
C GLN A 131 -4.66 -16.61 -6.40
N TYR A 132 -4.83 -17.76 -5.75
CA TYR A 132 -3.74 -18.46 -5.05
C TYR A 132 -2.53 -18.71 -5.96
N GLU A 133 -2.78 -19.26 -7.15
CA GLU A 133 -1.76 -19.50 -8.18
C GLU A 133 -1.07 -18.22 -8.67
N ALA A 134 -1.83 -17.11 -8.71
CA ALA A 134 -1.29 -15.82 -9.08
C ALA A 134 -0.39 -15.26 -7.95
N CYS A 135 -0.75 -15.47 -6.68
CA CYS A 135 0.08 -15.10 -5.53
C CYS A 135 1.45 -15.76 -5.60
N LEU A 136 1.49 -17.08 -5.86
CA LEU A 136 2.73 -17.86 -5.99
C LEU A 136 3.62 -17.39 -7.15
N LYS A 137 3.08 -16.72 -8.16
CA LYS A 137 3.87 -16.17 -9.28
C LYS A 137 4.21 -14.68 -9.13
N GLN A 138 3.44 -13.94 -8.32
CA GLN A 138 3.61 -12.50 -8.14
C GLN A 138 4.48 -12.15 -6.93
N ILE A 139 4.66 -13.05 -5.96
CA ILE A 139 5.53 -12.80 -4.80
C ILE A 139 6.99 -12.62 -5.27
N GLY A 140 7.68 -11.63 -4.71
CA GLY A 140 9.02 -11.24 -5.11
C GLY A 140 9.08 -10.56 -6.49
N THR A 141 8.08 -9.74 -6.83
CA THR A 141 8.04 -8.97 -8.09
C THR A 141 7.75 -7.50 -7.83
N LEU A 142 8.32 -6.61 -8.64
CA LEU A 142 8.27 -5.17 -8.39
C LEU A 142 6.91 -4.57 -8.76
N GLY A 143 6.54 -4.67 -10.03
CA GLY A 143 5.45 -3.89 -10.59
C GLY A 143 5.81 -2.79 -11.55
N GLY A 144 4.76 -2.22 -12.13
CA GLY A 144 4.80 -1.00 -12.91
C GLY A 144 4.15 0.16 -12.14
N GLY A 145 3.88 1.25 -12.84
CA GLY A 145 3.42 2.48 -12.21
C GLY A 145 4.58 3.21 -11.54
N ASN A 146 4.39 3.64 -10.30
CA ASN A 146 5.40 4.34 -9.50
C ASN A 146 6.31 3.39 -8.70
N HIS A 147 6.27 2.08 -8.94
CA HIS A 147 7.11 1.12 -8.21
C HIS A 147 8.56 1.15 -8.70
N PHE A 148 9.50 1.13 -7.75
CA PHE A 148 10.93 1.23 -8.04
C PHE A 148 11.81 0.45 -7.05
N ILE A 149 13.05 0.22 -7.47
CA ILE A 149 14.17 -0.22 -6.64
C ILE A 149 15.28 0.81 -6.84
N GLU A 150 15.76 1.39 -5.74
CA GLU A 150 16.82 2.40 -5.77
C GLU A 150 17.97 2.03 -4.84
N ILE A 151 19.19 2.26 -5.30
CA ILE A 151 20.39 2.30 -4.45
C ILE A 151 20.73 3.77 -4.27
N GLN A 152 20.63 4.25 -3.05
CA GLN A 152 20.67 5.66 -2.69
C GLN A 152 21.89 5.96 -1.84
N LYS A 153 22.38 7.20 -1.94
CA LYS A 153 23.40 7.75 -1.06
C LYS A 153 22.76 8.72 -0.10
N ASP A 154 22.93 8.49 1.21
CA ASP A 154 22.66 9.50 2.22
C ASP A 154 23.64 10.67 2.05
N THR A 155 23.11 11.87 1.83
CA THR A 155 23.91 13.07 1.57
C THR A 155 24.65 13.60 2.79
N ALA A 156 24.19 13.27 3.99
CA ALA A 156 24.81 13.70 5.24
C ALA A 156 25.92 12.75 5.69
N THR A 157 25.75 11.44 5.48
CA THR A 157 26.63 10.41 6.03
C THR A 157 27.44 9.63 4.98
N SER A 158 27.12 9.79 3.70
CA SER A 158 27.57 8.92 2.59
C SER A 158 27.19 7.44 2.73
N ASP A 159 26.32 7.06 3.68
CA ASP A 159 25.83 5.68 3.81
C ASP A 159 25.02 5.27 2.58
N VAL A 160 25.20 4.02 2.15
CA VAL A 160 24.41 3.45 1.06
C VAL A 160 23.15 2.79 1.61
N TRP A 161 22.02 3.15 1.02
CA TRP A 161 20.71 2.61 1.30
C TRP A 161 20.13 1.91 0.08
N VAL A 162 19.36 0.86 0.31
CA VAL A 162 18.51 0.23 -0.69
C VAL A 162 17.07 0.54 -0.34
N MET A 163 16.30 1.05 -1.29
CA MET A 163 14.89 1.39 -1.11
C MET A 163 14.04 0.68 -2.16
N ILE A 164 12.88 0.15 -1.73
CA ILE A 164 11.90 -0.50 -2.59
C ILE A 164 10.54 0.15 -2.40
N HIS A 165 9.92 0.59 -3.50
CA HIS A 165 8.51 0.94 -3.55
C HIS A 165 7.73 -0.16 -4.27
N SER A 166 6.85 -0.86 -3.54
CA SER A 166 5.96 -1.86 -4.14
C SER A 166 4.76 -2.15 -3.24
N GLY A 167 3.71 -2.73 -3.84
CA GLY A 167 2.48 -3.11 -3.17
C GLY A 167 2.10 -4.56 -3.34
N SER A 168 0.79 -4.82 -3.26
CA SER A 168 0.23 -6.18 -3.34
C SER A 168 0.01 -6.64 -4.78
N ARG A 169 0.58 -5.94 -5.76
CA ARG A 169 0.54 -6.36 -7.18
C ARG A 169 -0.91 -6.44 -7.70
N ASN A 170 -1.15 -7.26 -8.71
CA ASN A 170 -2.47 -7.35 -9.35
C ASN A 170 -3.53 -7.98 -8.44
N ILE A 171 -3.13 -8.71 -7.40
CA ILE A 171 -4.10 -9.30 -6.46
C ILE A 171 -4.82 -8.21 -5.65
N GLY A 172 -4.11 -7.17 -5.19
CA GLY A 172 -4.73 -6.01 -4.52
C GLY A 172 -5.71 -5.27 -5.42
N LEU A 173 -5.36 -5.08 -6.69
CA LEU A 173 -6.23 -4.45 -7.69
C LEU A 173 -7.53 -5.25 -7.86
N LYS A 174 -7.46 -6.58 -7.89
CA LYS A 174 -8.64 -7.45 -8.03
C LYS A 174 -9.54 -7.37 -6.80
N VAL A 175 -8.96 -7.43 -5.59
CA VAL A 175 -9.68 -7.28 -4.32
C VAL A 175 -10.37 -5.92 -4.27
N ALA A 176 -9.64 -4.83 -4.47
CA ALA A 176 -10.18 -3.48 -4.45
C ALA A 176 -11.33 -3.30 -5.46
N ASN A 177 -11.16 -3.74 -6.71
CA ASN A 177 -12.20 -3.62 -7.73
C ASN A 177 -13.44 -4.46 -7.42
N HIS A 178 -13.28 -5.64 -6.85
CA HIS A 178 -14.39 -6.51 -6.46
C HIS A 178 -15.26 -5.84 -5.39
N TYR A 179 -14.67 -5.43 -4.27
CA TYR A 179 -15.42 -4.84 -3.16
C TYR A 179 -15.92 -3.43 -3.44
N ASN A 180 -15.25 -2.67 -4.32
CA ASN A 180 -15.81 -1.42 -4.84
C ASN A 180 -17.13 -1.64 -5.58
N LYS A 181 -17.23 -2.68 -6.42
CA LYS A 181 -18.47 -3.01 -7.14
C LYS A 181 -19.57 -3.45 -6.17
N ILE A 182 -19.22 -4.26 -5.15
CA ILE A 182 -20.16 -4.66 -4.10
C ILE A 182 -20.69 -3.45 -3.34
N ALA A 183 -19.79 -2.55 -2.92
CA ALA A 183 -20.18 -1.33 -2.21
C ALA A 183 -21.12 -0.47 -3.07
N GLN A 184 -20.77 -0.23 -4.33
CA GLN A 184 -21.62 0.52 -5.26
C GLN A 184 -23.01 -0.09 -5.41
N TYR A 185 -23.07 -1.40 -5.66
CA TYR A 185 -24.33 -2.13 -5.81
C TYR A 185 -25.24 -1.98 -4.59
N TRP A 186 -24.71 -2.20 -3.39
CA TRP A 186 -25.53 -2.16 -2.18
C TRP A 186 -25.95 -0.75 -1.79
N ASN A 187 -25.10 0.24 -1.95
CA ASN A 187 -25.49 1.62 -1.67
C ASN A 187 -26.60 2.11 -2.61
N GLU A 188 -26.58 1.70 -3.88
CA GLU A 188 -27.70 1.95 -4.82
C GLU A 188 -28.99 1.27 -4.32
N LYS A 189 -28.91 0.01 -3.86
CA LYS A 189 -30.07 -0.72 -3.30
C LYS A 189 -30.58 -0.12 -2.00
N TRP A 190 -29.73 0.51 -1.21
CA TRP A 190 -30.10 1.19 0.03
C TRP A 190 -30.58 2.62 -0.20
N TYR A 191 -30.61 3.10 -1.45
CA TYR A 191 -30.93 4.50 -1.77
C TYR A 191 -30.09 5.50 -0.97
N SER A 192 -28.83 5.14 -0.71
CA SER A 192 -27.92 6.00 0.05
C SER A 192 -27.61 7.27 -0.75
N GLU A 193 -27.66 8.42 -0.09
CA GLU A 193 -27.10 9.66 -0.64
C GLU A 193 -25.58 9.50 -0.73
N MET A 194 -25.09 9.21 -1.94
CA MET A 194 -23.70 8.88 -2.20
C MET A 194 -22.95 10.03 -2.85
N VAL A 195 -21.75 10.28 -2.35
CA VAL A 195 -20.71 10.96 -3.13
C VAL A 195 -20.09 9.95 -4.10
N SER A 196 -19.94 10.34 -5.36
CA SER A 196 -19.41 9.47 -6.41
C SER A 196 -18.03 8.92 -6.03
N GLY A 197 -17.89 7.59 -6.05
CA GLY A 197 -16.63 6.92 -5.74
C GLY A 197 -16.36 6.66 -4.25
N LEU A 198 -17.25 7.04 -3.33
CA LEU A 198 -17.11 6.83 -1.88
C LEU A 198 -18.16 5.87 -1.30
N ALA A 199 -18.60 4.89 -2.10
CA ALA A 199 -19.50 3.83 -1.64
C ALA A 199 -18.87 3.04 -0.47
N TYR A 200 -19.67 2.74 0.54
CA TYR A 200 -19.21 2.18 1.82
C TYR A 200 -19.89 0.86 2.16
N LEU A 201 -19.28 0.08 3.04
CA LEU A 201 -19.83 -1.16 3.57
C LEU A 201 -19.87 -1.07 5.11
N PRO A 202 -21.02 -1.27 5.75
CA PRO A 202 -21.10 -1.35 7.21
C PRO A 202 -20.39 -2.60 7.75
N MET A 203 -19.55 -2.45 8.78
CA MET A 203 -18.68 -3.53 9.28
C MET A 203 -19.43 -4.71 9.89
N GLU A 204 -20.69 -4.53 10.27
CA GLU A 204 -21.57 -5.62 10.71
C GLU A 204 -21.86 -6.63 9.59
N THR A 205 -21.79 -6.20 8.34
CA THR A 205 -22.11 -7.02 7.17
C THR A 205 -21.01 -8.03 6.83
N GLN A 206 -21.39 -9.19 6.28
CA GLN A 206 -20.42 -10.21 5.88
C GLN A 206 -19.46 -9.69 4.79
N MET A 207 -19.98 -8.92 3.82
CA MET A 207 -19.17 -8.34 2.75
C MET A 207 -18.09 -7.36 3.25
N ALA A 208 -18.35 -6.60 4.31
CA ALA A 208 -17.34 -5.75 4.92
C ALA A 208 -16.26 -6.58 5.63
N LYS A 209 -16.66 -7.63 6.36
CA LYS A 209 -15.74 -8.56 7.03
C LYS A 209 -14.86 -9.30 6.03
N ASP A 210 -15.43 -9.76 4.92
CA ASP A 210 -14.69 -10.42 3.85
C ASP A 210 -13.70 -9.44 3.19
N TYR A 211 -14.13 -8.21 2.88
CA TYR A 211 -13.22 -7.19 2.36
C TYR A 211 -12.05 -6.93 3.33
N PHE A 212 -12.35 -6.76 4.61
CA PHE A 212 -11.34 -6.49 5.63
C PHE A 212 -10.32 -7.63 5.73
N ARG A 213 -10.79 -8.89 5.69
CA ARG A 213 -9.92 -10.09 5.67
C ARG A 213 -9.01 -10.08 4.45
N GLU A 214 -9.56 -9.89 3.26
CA GLU A 214 -8.77 -9.92 2.02
C GLU A 214 -7.83 -8.72 1.88
N MET A 215 -8.25 -7.54 2.32
CA MET A 215 -7.41 -6.35 2.39
C MET A 215 -6.21 -6.62 3.30
N ASN A 216 -6.42 -7.22 4.48
CA ASN A 216 -5.33 -7.57 5.39
C ASN A 216 -4.38 -8.60 4.79
N TYR A 217 -4.89 -9.59 4.05
CA TYR A 217 -4.03 -10.51 3.28
C TYR A 217 -3.22 -9.74 2.23
N CYS A 218 -3.81 -8.81 1.48
CA CYS A 218 -3.08 -7.98 0.52
C CYS A 218 -1.99 -7.14 1.18
N VAL A 219 -2.25 -6.55 2.35
CA VAL A 219 -1.23 -5.82 3.13
C VAL A 219 -0.09 -6.75 3.56
N ALA A 220 -0.40 -7.94 4.07
CA ALA A 220 0.59 -8.93 4.47
C ALA A 220 1.40 -9.45 3.26
N PHE A 221 0.73 -9.68 2.12
CA PHE A 221 1.37 -10.10 0.88
C PHE A 221 2.30 -9.02 0.35
N ALA A 222 1.90 -7.74 0.39
CA ALA A 222 2.76 -6.63 -0.01
C ALA A 222 4.03 -6.55 0.85
N PHE A 223 3.92 -6.80 2.16
CA PHE A 223 5.08 -6.90 3.04
C PHE A 223 5.98 -8.09 2.68
N ALA A 224 5.43 -9.30 2.56
CA ALA A 224 6.19 -10.48 2.16
C ALA A 224 6.86 -10.30 0.78
N ASN A 225 6.18 -9.61 -0.15
CA ASN A 225 6.70 -9.28 -1.46
C ASN A 225 7.94 -8.38 -1.36
N ARG A 226 7.85 -7.28 -0.59
CA ARG A 226 8.97 -6.38 -0.32
C ARG A 226 10.12 -7.07 0.41
N GLN A 227 9.82 -7.92 1.39
CA GLN A 227 10.82 -8.69 2.13
C GLN A 227 11.59 -9.63 1.20
N LEU A 228 10.90 -10.42 0.37
CA LEU A 228 11.55 -11.33 -0.56
C LEU A 228 12.39 -10.59 -1.62
N MET A 229 11.89 -9.47 -2.15
CA MET A 229 12.69 -8.64 -3.05
C MET A 229 13.94 -8.11 -2.35
N MET A 230 13.82 -7.62 -1.12
CA MET A 230 14.95 -7.10 -0.36
C MET A 230 16.00 -8.19 -0.11
N THR A 231 15.60 -9.40 0.29
CA THR A 231 16.52 -10.54 0.44
C THR A 231 17.33 -10.78 -0.84
N ARG A 232 16.66 -10.83 -1.99
CA ARG A 232 17.31 -11.04 -3.29
C ARG A 232 18.23 -9.90 -3.69
N ILE A 233 17.89 -8.66 -3.33
CA ILE A 233 18.74 -7.49 -3.56
C ILE A 233 19.98 -7.55 -2.68
N CYS A 234 19.84 -7.90 -1.40
CA CYS A 234 20.97 -8.11 -0.49
C CYS A 234 21.93 -9.19 -1.04
N GLU A 235 21.41 -10.33 -1.50
CA GLU A 235 22.19 -11.39 -2.14
C GLU A 235 22.91 -10.88 -3.42
N ALA A 236 22.22 -10.08 -4.24
CA ALA A 236 22.80 -9.49 -5.45
C ALA A 236 23.94 -8.51 -5.14
N ILE A 237 23.82 -7.73 -4.06
CA ILE A 237 24.86 -6.83 -3.57
C ILE A 237 26.06 -7.63 -3.04
N GLN A 238 25.81 -8.62 -2.18
CA GLN A 238 26.86 -9.48 -1.60
C GLN A 238 27.60 -10.31 -2.66
N ALA A 239 26.95 -10.65 -3.77
CA ALA A 239 27.61 -11.30 -4.90
C ALA A 239 28.63 -10.39 -5.63
N VAL A 240 28.63 -9.08 -5.38
CA VAL A 240 29.59 -8.10 -5.92
C VAL A 240 30.50 -7.54 -4.83
N LYS A 241 29.98 -7.35 -3.62
CA LYS A 241 30.65 -6.83 -2.42
C LYS A 241 30.42 -7.80 -1.24
N PRO A 242 31.15 -8.93 -1.15
CA PRO A 242 30.90 -9.97 -0.15
C PRO A 242 31.00 -9.51 1.30
N GLU A 243 31.69 -8.41 1.55
CA GLU A 243 31.86 -7.75 2.85
C GLU A 243 30.63 -6.95 3.32
N THR A 244 29.60 -6.83 2.48
CA THR A 244 28.41 -6.03 2.78
C THR A 244 27.58 -6.69 3.89
N ASP A 245 27.27 -5.90 4.91
CA ASP A 245 26.31 -6.21 5.96
C ASP A 245 25.16 -5.18 5.94
N PHE A 246 24.04 -5.54 6.55
CA PHE A 246 22.78 -4.82 6.43
C PHE A 246 22.14 -4.58 7.79
N ASP A 247 21.73 -3.33 8.04
CA ASP A 247 20.90 -3.01 9.20
C ASP A 247 19.48 -3.63 9.04
N PRO A 248 18.72 -3.77 10.14
CA PRO A 248 17.34 -4.23 10.08
C PRO A 248 16.49 -3.41 9.10
N MET A 249 15.66 -4.11 8.32
CA MET A 249 14.77 -3.48 7.34
C MET A 249 13.71 -2.62 8.02
N ILE A 250 13.60 -1.38 7.57
CA ILE A 250 12.48 -0.50 7.89
C ILE A 250 11.41 -0.72 6.81
N ASN A 251 10.14 -0.85 7.21
CA ASN A 251 9.04 -1.07 6.27
C ASN A 251 7.78 -0.33 6.72
N ILE A 252 7.10 0.33 5.78
CA ILE A 252 5.85 1.04 6.04
C ILE A 252 4.89 0.94 4.86
N ALA A 253 3.62 0.63 5.14
CA ALA A 253 2.54 0.71 4.16
C ALA A 253 1.89 2.10 4.19
N HIS A 254 1.39 2.55 3.05
CA HIS A 254 0.68 3.84 2.92
C HIS A 254 -0.73 3.77 2.29
N ASN A 255 -1.18 2.56 1.92
CA ASN A 255 -2.52 2.30 1.36
C ASN A 255 -3.20 1.15 2.11
N TYR A 256 -4.00 1.43 3.14
CA TYR A 256 -4.74 0.42 3.90
C TYR A 256 -5.79 1.09 4.80
N ALA A 257 -6.71 0.28 5.32
CA ALA A 257 -7.55 0.66 6.46
C ALA A 257 -7.23 -0.21 7.67
N ALA A 258 -7.37 0.34 8.89
CA ALA A 258 -7.16 -0.41 10.12
C ALA A 258 -8.12 0.08 11.22
N TRP A 259 -8.48 -0.82 12.13
CA TRP A 259 -9.08 -0.45 13.40
C TRP A 259 -8.04 0.22 14.29
N GLU A 260 -8.35 1.41 14.78
CA GLU A 260 -7.50 2.17 15.70
C GLU A 260 -8.36 2.85 16.76
N ASN A 261 -7.79 3.05 17.94
CA ASN A 261 -8.45 3.80 19.00
C ASN A 261 -8.00 5.26 18.94
N HIS A 262 -8.93 6.17 18.66
CA HIS A 262 -8.68 7.61 18.61
C HIS A 262 -9.80 8.36 19.31
N PHE A 263 -9.45 9.32 20.17
CA PHE A 263 -10.43 10.09 20.96
C PHE A 263 -11.41 9.18 21.72
N ASP A 264 -10.87 8.15 22.36
CA ASP A 264 -11.60 7.14 23.14
C ASP A 264 -12.67 6.36 22.35
N GLN A 265 -12.52 6.28 21.02
CA GLN A 265 -13.41 5.53 20.15
C GLN A 265 -12.63 4.66 19.18
N ASP A 266 -13.12 3.44 18.98
CA ASP A 266 -12.62 2.55 17.94
C ASP A 266 -13.19 3.00 16.59
N VAL A 267 -12.27 3.34 15.68
CA VAL A 267 -12.59 3.87 14.35
C VAL A 267 -11.79 3.15 13.29
N ILE A 268 -12.29 3.19 12.06
CA ILE A 268 -11.58 2.62 10.91
C ILE A 268 -10.83 3.74 10.20
N VAL A 269 -9.51 3.73 10.31
CA VAL A 269 -8.63 4.74 9.72
C VAL A 269 -8.19 4.27 8.34
N HIS A 270 -8.71 4.92 7.31
CA HIS A 270 -8.31 4.74 5.92
C HIS A 270 -7.14 5.67 5.62
N ARG A 271 -6.07 5.12 5.07
CA ARG A 271 -4.92 5.86 4.59
C ARG A 271 -4.70 5.54 3.12
N LYS A 272 -4.49 6.58 2.31
CA LYS A 272 -4.13 6.45 0.90
C LYS A 272 -3.05 7.45 0.56
N GLY A 273 -1.85 6.95 0.30
CA GLY A 273 -0.65 7.78 0.26
C GLY A 273 -0.36 8.45 1.59
N ALA A 274 -0.75 7.85 2.71
CA ALA A 274 -0.47 8.38 4.04
C ALA A 274 0.03 7.27 4.95
N THR A 275 0.98 7.56 5.82
CA THR A 275 1.59 6.56 6.71
C THR A 275 1.05 6.66 8.12
N ARG A 276 1.18 5.57 8.88
CA ARG A 276 0.93 5.57 10.33
C ARG A 276 2.20 6.05 11.03
N ALA A 277 2.07 7.05 11.88
CA ALA A 277 3.17 7.65 12.64
C ALA A 277 2.83 7.63 14.14
N TYR A 278 2.87 6.44 14.74
CA TYR A 278 2.83 6.33 16.21
C TYR A 278 4.22 6.64 16.76
N GLU A 279 4.25 7.26 17.93
CA GLU A 279 5.45 7.34 18.79
C GLU A 279 5.85 5.96 19.30
#